data_AF-A0AAV3UPG0-F1
#
_entry.id   AF-A0AAV3UPG0-F1
#
_cell.length_a   1.000
_cell.length_b   1.000
_cell.length_c   1.000
_cell.angle_alpha   90.00
_cell.angle_beta   90.00
_cell.angle_gamma   90.00
#
_symmetry.space_group_name_H-M   'P 1'
#
loop_
_entity.id
_entity.type
_entity.pdbx_description
1 polymer ?
#
loop_
_entity_poly.entity_id
_entity_poly.type
_entity_poly.pdbx_seq_one_letter_code
_entity_poly.pdbx_strand_id
1 'polypeptide(L)'
;MGSVMSPVRIPLASNWIRYGMVLLVAVTIVSLSVANPDDIGMESTDGTQSYGPFGIDYGPLGWIESDTWAHGMGYALFTATLAYAFVAPVQPNHRRLALAVCLAIALGVCMELVQAILPYRDASGIEALMNTISACLVAGVWWQLPDTIQFGSNNRVPN
;
A
#
# COMPACT_ATOMS: atom_id res chain seq x y z
N MET A 1 7.13 35.05 -17.09
CA MET A 1 6.17 34.76 -16.00
C MET A 1 5.41 33.49 -16.37
N GLY A 2 5.78 32.34 -15.81
CA GLY A 2 5.08 31.09 -16.07
C GLY A 2 3.72 31.12 -15.38
N SER A 3 2.65 30.74 -16.09
CA SER A 3 1.32 30.62 -15.52
C SER A 3 1.34 29.61 -14.37
N VAL A 4 1.09 30.05 -13.15
CA VAL A 4 0.84 29.14 -12.03
C VAL A 4 -0.50 28.47 -12.32
N MET A 5 -0.45 27.20 -12.74
CA MET A 5 -1.67 26.42 -12.97
C MET A 5 -2.43 26.32 -11.66
N SER A 6 -3.73 26.60 -11.70
CA SER A 6 -4.60 26.43 -10.54
C SER A 6 -4.77 24.93 -10.26
N PRO A 7 -4.62 24.47 -9.01
CA PRO A 7 -4.74 23.06 -8.69
C PRO A 7 -6.15 22.54 -8.96
N VAL A 8 -6.23 21.31 -9.46
CA VAL A 8 -7.49 20.63 -9.80
C VAL A 8 -8.20 20.21 -8.51
N ARG A 9 -9.50 20.50 -8.40
CA ARG A 9 -10.31 20.15 -7.22
C ARG A 9 -11.04 18.83 -7.44
N ILE A 10 -10.79 17.87 -6.55
CA ILE A 10 -11.42 16.55 -6.59
C ILE A 10 -12.34 16.41 -5.36
N PRO A 11 -13.60 15.97 -5.53
CA PRO A 11 -14.49 15.73 -4.40
C PRO A 11 -13.94 14.61 -3.52
N LEU A 12 -13.91 14.84 -2.21
CA LEU A 12 -13.47 13.84 -1.25
C LEU A 12 -14.60 12.85 -0.97
N ALA A 13 -14.31 11.56 -1.03
CA ALA A 13 -15.26 10.51 -0.68
C ALA A 13 -15.66 10.58 0.81
N SER A 14 -16.81 9.99 1.14
CA SER A 14 -17.30 9.91 2.53
C SER A 14 -16.31 9.14 3.43
N ASN A 15 -16.32 9.42 4.73
CA ASN A 15 -15.40 8.78 5.68
C ASN A 15 -15.48 7.25 5.62
N TRP A 16 -16.69 6.70 5.51
CA TRP A 16 -16.93 5.27 5.42
C TRP A 16 -16.24 4.62 4.23
N ILE A 17 -16.30 5.25 3.06
CA ILE A 17 -15.64 4.72 1.86
C ILE A 17 -14.13 4.74 2.06
N ARG A 18 -13.58 5.84 2.59
CA ARG A 18 -12.13 6.01 2.76
C ARG A 18 -11.54 5.01 3.75
N TYR A 19 -12.13 4.89 4.93
CA TYR A 19 -11.70 3.91 5.92
C TYR A 19 -12.05 2.47 5.53
N GLY A 20 -13.14 2.27 4.79
CA GLY A 20 -13.48 0.98 4.21
C GLY A 20 -12.41 0.48 3.23
N MET A 21 -11.85 1.36 2.40
CA MET A 21 -10.72 1.01 1.52
C MET A 21 -9.46 0.64 2.29
N VAL A 22 -9.12 1.39 3.34
CA VAL A 22 -7.98 1.06 4.22
C VAL A 22 -8.17 -0.33 4.84
N LEU A 23 -9.35 -0.60 5.39
CA LEU A 23 -9.66 -1.88 6.01
C LEU A 23 -9.63 -3.01 4.99
N LEU A 24 -10.21 -2.82 3.81
CA LEU A 24 -10.20 -3.81 2.73
C LEU A 24 -8.78 -4.19 2.34
N VAL A 25 -7.92 -3.19 2.10
CA VAL A 25 -6.51 -3.44 1.73
C VAL A 25 -5.76 -4.15 2.87
N ALA A 26 -5.94 -3.71 4.12
CA ALA A 26 -5.32 -4.36 5.27
C ALA A 26 -5.76 -5.83 5.41
N VAL A 27 -7.06 -6.11 5.27
CA VAL A 27 -7.60 -7.48 5.33
C VAL A 27 -7.05 -8.33 4.20
N THR A 28 -6.95 -7.79 2.98
CA THR A 28 -6.34 -8.51 1.86
C THR A 28 -4.89 -8.85 2.13
N ILE A 29 -4.08 -7.89 2.61
CA ILE A 29 -2.68 -8.13 2.98
C ILE A 29 -2.60 -9.25 4.02
N VAL A 30 -3.32 -9.11 5.14
CA VAL A 30 -3.29 -10.11 6.21
C VAL A 30 -3.71 -11.48 5.70
N SER A 31 -4.80 -11.56 4.93
CA SER A 31 -5.33 -12.84 4.43
C SER A 31 -4.34 -13.53 3.50
N LEU A 32 -3.72 -12.79 2.59
CA LEU A 32 -2.73 -13.36 1.65
C LEU A 32 -1.42 -13.72 2.35
N SER A 33 -0.99 -12.94 3.34
CA SER A 33 0.26 -13.21 4.08
C SER A 33 0.19 -14.44 4.98
N VAL A 34 -1.01 -14.83 5.45
CA VAL A 34 -1.20 -16.03 6.30
C VAL A 34 -1.69 -17.25 5.54
N ALA A 35 -2.26 -17.09 4.34
CA ALA A 35 -2.76 -18.21 3.57
C ALA A 35 -1.62 -19.19 3.22
N ASN A 36 -1.93 -20.48 3.26
CA ASN A 36 -1.06 -21.50 2.70
C ASN A 36 -1.12 -21.41 1.17
N PRO A 37 0.01 -21.22 0.46
CA PRO A 37 0.03 -21.13 -1.00
C PRO A 37 -0.64 -22.32 -1.70
N ASP A 38 -0.57 -23.52 -1.11
CA ASP A 38 -1.18 -24.74 -1.66
C ASP A 38 -2.72 -24.63 -1.68
N ASP A 39 -3.30 -24.05 -0.62
CA ASP A 39 -4.76 -23.93 -0.46
C ASP A 39 -5.37 -22.87 -1.37
N ILE A 40 -4.57 -21.90 -1.83
CA ILE A 40 -5.00 -20.80 -2.70
C ILE A 40 -4.60 -20.99 -4.17
N GLY A 41 -4.13 -22.19 -4.53
CA GLY A 41 -3.79 -22.55 -5.91
C GLY A 41 -2.59 -21.79 -6.45
N MET A 42 -1.64 -21.42 -5.59
CA MET A 42 -0.34 -20.86 -5.98
C MET A 42 0.75 -21.95 -6.11
N GLU A 43 0.35 -23.23 -6.15
CA GLU A 43 1.26 -24.37 -6.36
C GLU A 43 1.72 -24.48 -7.82
N SER A 44 2.88 -25.10 -7.99
CA SER A 44 3.72 -25.05 -9.19
C SER A 44 3.83 -26.42 -9.83
N THR A 45 3.64 -26.50 -11.13
CA THR A 45 3.41 -27.78 -11.84
C THR A 45 4.62 -28.72 -11.92
N ASP A 46 5.85 -28.33 -11.54
CA ASP A 46 7.06 -29.16 -11.73
C ASP A 46 8.13 -29.03 -10.62
N GLY A 47 7.75 -28.61 -9.40
CA GLY A 47 8.68 -28.53 -8.26
C GLY A 47 9.62 -27.30 -8.24
N THR A 48 9.58 -26.45 -9.26
CA THR A 48 10.02 -25.05 -9.18
C THR A 48 8.86 -24.20 -8.70
N GLN A 49 8.96 -23.65 -7.49
CA GLN A 49 7.93 -22.78 -6.92
C GLN A 49 7.62 -21.59 -7.84
N SER A 50 6.39 -21.51 -8.34
CA SER A 50 5.89 -20.43 -9.17
C SER A 50 5.11 -19.44 -8.33
N TYR A 51 5.76 -18.33 -8.01
CA TYR A 51 5.28 -17.35 -7.03
C TYR A 51 4.34 -16.29 -7.61
N GLY A 52 3.86 -16.45 -8.86
CA GLY A 52 3.06 -15.43 -9.54
C GLY A 52 1.96 -15.99 -10.48
N PRO A 53 0.84 -15.27 -10.65
CA PRO A 53 -0.35 -15.73 -11.40
C PRO A 53 -0.13 -15.93 -12.93
N PHE A 54 1.09 -15.71 -13.42
CA PHE A 54 1.48 -15.84 -14.83
C PHE A 54 2.70 -16.74 -15.06
N GLY A 55 3.16 -17.50 -14.05
CA GLY A 55 4.37 -18.31 -14.19
C GLY A 55 5.67 -17.49 -14.21
N ILE A 56 5.65 -16.28 -13.62
CA ILE A 56 6.80 -15.38 -13.57
C ILE A 56 7.29 -15.30 -12.13
N ASP A 57 8.47 -15.87 -11.88
CA ASP A 57 9.02 -15.98 -10.53
C ASP A 57 9.68 -14.70 -10.04
N TYR A 58 10.07 -13.83 -10.99
CA TYR A 58 10.62 -12.50 -10.72
C TYR A 58 9.63 -11.41 -11.09
N GLY A 59 9.68 -10.26 -10.41
CA GLY A 59 8.85 -9.13 -10.77
C GLY A 59 9.15 -8.58 -12.18
N PRO A 60 8.39 -7.56 -12.63
CA PRO A 60 8.41 -7.08 -14.02
C PRO A 60 9.78 -6.61 -14.53
N LEU A 61 10.72 -6.31 -13.62
CA LEU A 61 12.10 -5.93 -13.95
C LEU A 61 13.11 -7.08 -13.88
N GLY A 62 12.72 -8.26 -13.42
CA GLY A 62 13.57 -9.44 -13.30
C GLY A 62 14.61 -9.40 -12.17
N TRP A 63 14.59 -8.38 -11.31
CA TRP A 63 15.65 -8.15 -10.31
C TRP A 63 15.34 -8.71 -8.92
N ILE A 64 14.07 -8.93 -8.61
CA ILE A 64 13.60 -9.34 -7.28
C ILE A 64 12.45 -10.33 -7.48
N GLU A 65 12.31 -11.27 -6.55
CA GLU A 65 11.23 -12.27 -6.52
C GLU A 65 9.84 -11.61 -6.56
N SER A 66 8.91 -12.31 -7.20
CA SER A 66 7.54 -11.83 -7.42
C SER A 66 6.77 -11.63 -6.11
N ASP A 67 7.02 -12.44 -5.08
CA ASP A 67 6.43 -12.25 -3.75
C ASP A 67 6.89 -10.94 -3.10
N THR A 68 8.18 -10.62 -3.21
CA THR A 68 8.71 -9.34 -2.73
C THR A 68 8.11 -8.14 -3.47
N TRP A 69 7.83 -8.29 -4.76
CA TRP A 69 7.11 -7.27 -5.54
C TRP A 69 5.65 -7.12 -5.10
N ALA A 70 4.96 -8.23 -4.84
CA ALA A 70 3.59 -8.22 -4.33
C ALA A 70 3.52 -7.52 -2.96
N HIS A 71 4.49 -7.79 -2.08
CA HIS A 71 4.70 -7.09 -0.82
C HIS A 71 4.86 -5.59 -1.05
N GLY A 72 5.82 -5.18 -1.88
CA GLY A 72 6.03 -3.77 -2.21
C GLY A 72 4.76 -3.07 -2.74
N MET A 73 3.99 -3.72 -3.62
CA MET A 73 2.74 -3.18 -4.16
C MET A 73 1.62 -3.10 -3.11
N GLY A 74 1.49 -4.11 -2.26
CA GLY A 74 0.51 -4.15 -1.18
C GLY A 74 0.70 -2.99 -0.20
N TYR A 75 1.94 -2.78 0.25
CA TYR A 75 2.25 -1.71 1.21
C TYR A 75 2.27 -0.32 0.58
N ALA A 76 2.60 -0.20 -0.71
CA ALA A 76 2.37 1.03 -1.48
C ALA A 76 0.87 1.40 -1.50
N LEU A 77 0.01 0.44 -1.87
CA LEU A 77 -1.44 0.64 -1.92
C LEU A 77 -2.00 0.96 -0.53
N PHE A 78 -1.56 0.24 0.50
CA PHE A 78 -1.97 0.49 1.88
C PHE A 78 -1.61 1.92 2.30
N THR A 79 -0.38 2.36 2.05
CA THR A 79 0.05 3.73 2.34
C THR A 79 -0.76 4.78 1.58
N ALA A 80 -1.08 4.53 0.30
CA ALA A 80 -1.93 5.42 -0.49
C ALA A 80 -3.34 5.55 0.10
N THR A 81 -3.95 4.43 0.52
CA THR A 81 -5.29 4.47 1.15
C THR A 81 -5.26 5.17 2.51
N LEU A 82 -4.22 4.97 3.31
CA LEU A 82 -4.00 5.70 4.57
C LEU A 82 -3.86 7.21 4.31
N ALA A 83 -3.06 7.60 3.32
CA ALA A 83 -2.88 8.99 2.96
C ALA A 83 -4.20 9.62 2.47
N TYR A 84 -4.98 8.91 1.66
CA TYR A 84 -6.31 9.37 1.22
C TYR A 84 -7.31 9.50 2.38
N ALA A 85 -7.27 8.60 3.36
CA ALA A 85 -8.16 8.63 4.51
C ALA A 85 -7.79 9.73 5.52
N PHE A 86 -6.51 9.82 5.89
CA PHE A 86 -6.03 10.65 7.00
C PHE A 86 -5.45 12.01 6.57
N VAL A 87 -4.80 12.06 5.41
CA VAL A 87 -4.04 13.24 4.96
C VAL A 87 -4.91 14.11 4.04
N ALA A 88 -5.60 13.54 3.04
CA ALA A 88 -6.44 14.29 2.10
C ALA A 88 -7.49 15.27 2.69
N PRO A 89 -8.22 14.95 3.79
CA PRO A 89 -9.27 15.84 4.30
C PRO A 89 -8.75 17.12 4.97
N VAL A 90 -7.46 17.21 5.25
CA VAL A 90 -6.82 18.33 5.95
C VAL A 90 -5.68 18.84 5.08
N GLN A 91 -5.30 20.12 5.21
CA GLN A 91 -4.10 20.61 4.52
C GLN A 91 -2.91 19.66 4.75
N PRO A 92 -2.05 19.44 3.75
CA PRO A 92 -0.95 18.48 3.81
C PRO A 92 -0.10 18.72 5.07
N ASN A 93 -0.07 17.72 5.96
CA ASN A 93 0.62 17.80 7.24
C ASN A 93 1.62 16.64 7.34
N HIS A 94 2.90 16.98 7.49
CA HIS A 94 4.02 16.02 7.54
C HIS A 94 3.79 14.96 8.63
N ARG A 95 3.20 15.34 9.77
CA ARG A 95 2.96 14.43 10.88
C ARG A 95 1.96 13.33 10.52
N ARG A 96 0.95 13.66 9.72
CA ARG A 96 -0.07 12.69 9.31
C ARG A 96 0.45 11.74 8.25
N LEU A 97 1.26 12.25 7.33
CA LEU A 97 1.92 11.42 6.33
C LEU A 97 2.96 10.49 6.99
N ALA A 98 3.74 11.00 7.94
CA ALA A 98 4.64 10.20 8.76
C ALA A 98 3.86 9.11 9.52
N LEU A 99 2.71 9.44 10.12
CA LEU A 99 1.86 8.46 10.78
C LEU A 99 1.38 7.36 9.80
N ALA A 100 0.96 7.72 8.58
CA ALA A 100 0.57 6.75 7.57
C ALA A 100 1.72 5.78 7.21
N VAL A 101 2.93 6.31 7.04
CA VAL A 101 4.14 5.49 6.81
C VAL A 101 4.43 4.61 8.01
N CYS A 102 4.39 5.14 9.24
CA CYS A 102 4.61 4.36 10.45
C CYS A 102 3.60 3.23 10.61
N LEU A 103 2.32 3.46 10.28
CA LEU A 103 1.29 2.42 10.30
C LEU A 103 1.54 1.32 9.27
N ALA A 104 1.96 1.70 8.05
CA ALA A 104 2.32 0.73 7.01
C ALA A 104 3.53 -0.13 7.43
N ILE A 105 4.58 0.49 7.96
CA ILE A 105 5.77 -0.24 8.46
C ILE A 105 5.39 -1.14 9.64
N ALA A 106 4.59 -0.64 10.59
CA ALA A 106 4.17 -1.42 11.74
C ALA A 106 3.37 -2.67 11.32
N LEU A 107 2.45 -2.52 10.35
CA LEU A 107 1.74 -3.67 9.80
C LEU A 107 2.73 -4.67 9.15
N GLY A 108 3.72 -4.18 8.40
CA GLY A 108 4.78 -4.99 7.78
C GLY A 108 5.54 -5.83 8.79
N VAL A 109 6.06 -5.19 9.83
CA VAL A 109 6.79 -5.85 10.91
C VAL A 109 5.90 -6.85 11.64
N CYS A 110 4.64 -6.51 11.93
CA CYS A 110 3.70 -7.45 12.54
C CYS A 110 3.48 -8.69 11.66
N MET A 111 3.37 -8.52 10.34
CA MET A 111 3.17 -9.65 9.42
C MET A 111 4.39 -10.55 9.33
N GLU A 112 5.61 -10.01 9.30
CA GLU A 112 6.83 -10.84 9.33
C GLU A 112 6.93 -11.65 10.62
N LEU A 113 6.58 -11.04 11.77
CA LEU A 113 6.56 -11.75 13.05
C LEU A 113 5.51 -12.87 13.06
N VAL A 114 4.36 -12.67 12.42
CA VAL A 114 3.34 -13.71 12.25
C VAL A 114 3.88 -14.82 11.34
N GLN A 115 4.47 -14.47 10.20
CA GLN A 115 5.03 -15.42 9.24
C GLN A 115 6.16 -16.25 9.85
N ALA A 116 6.99 -15.68 10.72
CA ALA A 116 8.06 -16.38 11.43
C ALA A 116 7.57 -17.55 12.32
N ILE A 117 6.27 -17.58 12.65
CA ILE A 117 5.65 -18.63 13.48
C ILE A 117 4.92 -19.67 12.61
N LEU A 118 4.65 -19.36 11.33
CA LEU A 118 3.95 -20.26 10.41
C LEU A 118 4.94 -21.25 9.78
N PRO A 119 4.70 -22.57 9.84
CA PRO A 119 5.64 -23.58 9.39
C PRO A 119 5.82 -23.66 7.86
N TYR A 120 4.99 -22.94 7.11
CA TYR A 120 4.97 -22.88 5.64
C TYR A 120 5.28 -21.46 5.11
N ARG A 121 5.79 -20.57 5.96
CA ARG A 121 6.24 -19.22 5.57
C ARG A 121 7.62 -18.96 6.15
N ASP A 122 8.42 -18.22 5.39
CA ASP A 122 9.72 -17.72 5.83
C ASP A 122 9.61 -16.22 6.08
N ALA A 123 10.16 -15.75 7.20
CA ALA A 123 10.30 -14.32 7.45
C ALA A 123 11.55 -13.79 6.73
N SER A 124 11.40 -12.72 5.95
CA SER A 124 12.46 -12.20 5.10
C SER A 124 12.69 -10.71 5.32
N GLY A 125 13.86 -10.34 5.86
CA GLY A 125 14.21 -8.92 6.06
C GLY A 125 14.25 -8.09 4.76
N ILE A 126 14.35 -8.75 3.59
CA ILE A 126 14.27 -8.08 2.29
C ILE A 126 12.83 -7.62 2.02
N GLU A 127 11.83 -8.39 2.44
CA GLU A 127 10.41 -8.03 2.30
C GLU A 127 10.05 -6.86 3.21
N ALA A 128 10.46 -6.85 4.49
CA ALA A 128 10.33 -5.68 5.37
C ALA A 128 10.92 -4.42 4.76
N LEU A 129 12.12 -4.54 4.17
CA LEU A 129 12.77 -3.43 3.53
C LEU A 129 11.95 -2.91 2.35
N MET A 130 11.42 -3.80 1.52
CA MET A 130 10.59 -3.41 0.38
C MET A 130 9.25 -2.81 0.78
N ASN A 131 8.61 -3.32 1.83
CA ASN A 131 7.42 -2.71 2.44
C ASN A 131 7.70 -1.27 2.86
N THR A 132 8.86 -1.05 3.49
CA THR A 132 9.31 0.26 3.96
C THR A 132 9.61 1.21 2.80
N ILE A 133 10.38 0.76 1.81
CA ILE A 133 10.74 1.56 0.63
C ILE A 133 9.47 1.99 -0.13
N SER A 134 8.57 1.05 -0.41
CA SER A 134 7.33 1.35 -1.13
C SER A 134 6.42 2.31 -0.39
N ALA A 135 6.29 2.17 0.94
CA ALA A 135 5.55 3.12 1.76
C ALA A 135 6.15 4.54 1.67
N CYS A 136 7.47 4.66 1.79
CA CYS A 136 8.18 5.93 1.68
C CYS A 136 8.05 6.56 0.29
N LEU A 137 8.14 5.77 -0.79
CA LEU A 137 7.97 6.24 -2.16
C LEU A 137 6.58 6.82 -2.39
N VAL A 138 5.54 6.09 -1.97
CA VAL A 138 4.16 6.58 -2.08
C VAL A 138 3.94 7.84 -1.24
N ALA A 139 4.50 7.91 -0.03
CA ALA A 139 4.45 9.11 0.77
C ALA A 139 5.15 10.30 0.08
N GLY A 140 6.30 10.06 -0.55
CA GLY A 140 7.02 11.07 -1.34
C GLY A 140 6.22 11.57 -2.54
N VAL A 141 5.50 10.69 -3.24
CA VAL A 141 4.58 11.09 -4.30
C VAL A 141 3.41 11.90 -3.74
N TRP A 142 2.81 11.43 -2.65
CA TRP A 142 1.69 12.09 -1.98
C TRP A 142 2.05 13.51 -1.54
N TRP A 143 3.30 13.71 -1.11
CA TRP A 143 3.83 14.99 -0.70
C TRP A 143 3.77 16.05 -1.80
N GLN A 144 3.93 15.66 -3.06
CA GLN A 144 3.92 16.56 -4.23
C GLN A 144 2.50 16.84 -4.76
N LEU A 145 1.51 16.03 -4.38
CA LEU A 145 0.14 16.14 -4.89
C LEU A 145 -0.54 17.48 -4.60
N PRO A 146 -0.38 18.14 -3.43
CA PRO A 146 -1.09 19.38 -3.10
C PRO A 146 -0.88 20.53 -4.10
N ASP A 147 0.27 20.55 -4.78
CA ASP A 147 0.59 21.56 -5.80
C ASP A 147 -0.23 21.36 -7.09
N THR A 148 -0.75 20.16 -7.32
CA THR A 148 -1.50 19.80 -8.53
C THR A 148 -2.97 19.50 -8.23
N ILE A 149 -3.27 18.94 -7.06
CA ILE A 149 -4.58 18.39 -6.68
C ILE A 149 -4.95 18.85 -5.28
N GLN A 150 -6.17 19.38 -5.16
CA GLN A 150 -6.79 19.69 -3.87
C GLN A 150 -8.04 18.84 -3.65
N PHE A 151 -8.08 18.10 -2.54
CA PHE A 151 -9.27 17.36 -2.13
C PHE A 151 -10.19 18.27 -1.32
N GLY A 152 -11.44 18.37 -1.75
CA GLY A 152 -12.45 19.24 -1.13
C GLY A 152 -13.75 18.50 -0.82
N SER A 153 -14.40 18.87 0.28
CA SER A 153 -15.78 18.45 0.53
C SER A 153 -16.75 19.28 -0.31
N ASN A 154 -17.69 18.63 -1.00
CA ASN A 154 -18.76 19.30 -1.78
C ASN A 154 -19.85 19.92 -0.90
N ASN A 155 -19.74 19.85 0.43
CA ASN A 155 -20.75 20.40 1.33
C ASN A 155 -20.57 21.91 1.51
N ARG A 156 -20.94 22.69 0.50
CA ARG A 156 -21.52 24.02 0.70
C ARG A 156 -22.93 24.01 0.15
N VAL A 157 -23.90 23.76 1.01
CA VAL A 157 -25.22 24.36 0.80
C VAL A 157 -25.06 25.81 1.25
N PRO A 158 -25.18 26.80 0.35
CA PRO A 158 -25.24 28.20 0.77
C PRO A 158 -26.55 28.41 1.52
N ASN A 159 -26.45 28.93 2.76
CA ASN A 159 -27.52 29.67 3.40
C ASN A 159 -27.28 31.15 3.14
#